data_AF-A0A352TU30-F1
#
_entry.id   AF-A0A352TU30-F1
#
_cell.length_a   1.000
_cell.length_b   1.000
_cell.length_c   1.000
_cell.angle_alpha   90.00
_cell.angle_beta   90.00
_cell.angle_gamma   90.00
#
_symmetry.space_group_name_H-M   'P 1'
#
loop_
_entity.id
_entity.type
_entity.pdbx_description
1 polymer ?
#
loop_
_entity_poly.entity_id
_entity_poly.type
_entity_poly.pdbx_seq_one_letter_code
_entity_poly.pdbx_strand_id
1 'polypeptide(L)'
;MKKLTIKTKRDIILGIGVVIFTLLVWLVLTLSLSGGTATSASVYYGSNREAIVSIDFVSNQVRIHYYQDTQTETRYPYVDLNNQTITLLGDYEVSGIRQEVVIGYHFENQSVQILEESSPYNVCSKQGIITSGALICLPNSVRVEFKNAEEDFIL
;
A
#
# COMPACT_ATOMS: atom_id res chain seq x y z
N MET A 1 -52.42 10.10 35.04
CA MET A 1 -52.33 10.83 33.75
C MET A 1 -50.92 11.40 33.62
N LYS A 2 -50.05 10.84 32.75
CA LYS A 2 -48.66 11.32 32.58
C LYS A 2 -48.70 12.66 31.84
N LYS A 3 -48.25 13.73 32.50
CA LYS A 3 -48.16 15.08 31.94
C LYS A 3 -47.09 15.05 30.83
N LEU A 4 -47.50 15.06 29.57
CA LEU A 4 -46.59 15.23 28.44
C LEU A 4 -46.02 16.65 28.51
N THR A 5 -44.80 16.76 28.99
CA THR A 5 -44.02 18.00 29.02
C THR A 5 -43.84 18.47 27.58
N ILE A 6 -44.51 19.56 27.22
CA ILE A 6 -44.34 20.23 25.93
C ILE A 6 -42.89 20.67 25.86
N LYS A 7 -42.06 19.95 25.08
CA LYS A 7 -40.67 20.35 24.84
C LYS A 7 -40.69 21.75 24.23
N THR A 8 -40.05 22.68 24.92
CA THR A 8 -39.85 24.04 24.43
C THR A 8 -39.17 23.97 23.07
N LYS A 9 -39.62 24.74 22.06
CA LYS A 9 -39.03 24.73 20.69
C LYS A 9 -37.49 24.83 20.71
N ARG A 10 -36.95 25.51 21.73
CA ARG A 10 -35.52 25.64 22.03
C ARG A 10 -34.81 24.31 22.30
N ASP A 11 -35.45 23.36 22.98
CA ASP A 11 -34.86 22.06 23.34
C ASP A 11 -34.80 21.11 22.12
N ILE A 12 -35.70 21.30 21.16
CA ILE A 12 -35.68 20.59 19.87
C ILE A 12 -34.55 21.14 18.99
N ILE A 13 -34.36 22.46 18.95
CA ILE A 13 -33.25 23.09 18.23
C ILE A 13 -31.90 22.66 18.80
N LEU A 14 -31.78 22.63 20.14
CA LEU A 14 -30.59 22.11 20.82
C LEU A 14 -30.33 20.64 20.49
N GLY A 15 -31.38 19.80 20.51
CA GLY A 15 -31.26 18.39 20.15
C GLY A 15 -30.79 18.17 18.71
N ILE A 16 -31.34 18.90 17.74
CA ILE A 16 -30.95 18.82 16.33
C ILE A 16 -29.49 19.29 16.15
N GLY A 17 -29.10 20.39 16.81
CA GLY A 17 -27.73 20.91 16.77
C GLY A 17 -26.70 19.89 17.26
N VAL A 18 -26.99 19.20 18.35
CA VAL A 18 -26.11 18.13 18.88
C VAL A 18 -25.99 16.98 17.89
N VAL A 19 -27.09 16.53 17.29
CA VAL A 19 -27.07 15.43 16.30
C VAL A 19 -26.23 15.81 15.08
N ILE A 20 -26.42 17.02 14.53
CA ILE A 20 -25.63 17.50 13.39
C ILE A 20 -24.15 17.59 13.75
N PHE A 21 -23.82 18.11 14.93
CA PHE A 21 -22.44 18.20 15.39
C PHE A 21 -21.80 16.82 15.51
N THR A 22 -22.50 15.84 16.09
CA THR A 22 -21.97 14.47 16.20
C THR A 22 -21.76 13.82 14.82
N LEU A 23 -22.64 14.06 13.85
CA LEU A 23 -22.48 13.56 12.49
C LEU A 23 -21.30 14.22 11.77
N LEU A 24 -21.10 15.52 11.97
CA LEU A 24 -19.94 16.25 11.42
C LEU A 24 -18.62 15.75 12.01
N VAL A 25 -18.55 15.58 13.33
CA VAL A 25 -17.36 15.04 14.01
C VAL A 25 -17.09 13.61 13.53
N TRP A 26 -18.12 12.77 13.43
CA TRP A 26 -17.97 11.42 12.89
C TRP A 26 -17.47 11.42 11.45
N LEU A 27 -18.04 12.25 10.57
CA LEU A 27 -17.60 12.39 9.18
C LEU A 27 -16.13 12.81 9.09
N VAL A 28 -15.71 13.84 9.83
CA VAL A 28 -14.33 14.31 9.85
C VAL A 28 -13.39 13.23 10.35
N LEU A 29 -13.75 12.51 11.42
CA LEU A 29 -12.97 11.38 11.93
C LEU A 29 -12.84 10.26 10.89
N THR A 30 -13.93 9.89 10.21
CA THR A 30 -13.89 8.84 9.17
C THR A 30 -13.03 9.22 7.97
N LEU A 31 -12.99 10.51 7.61
CA LEU A 31 -12.15 11.00 6.51
C LEU A 31 -10.67 11.15 6.92
N SER A 32 -10.38 11.45 8.19
CA SER A 32 -9.00 11.57 8.68
C SER A 32 -8.35 10.23 9.03
N LEU A 33 -9.12 9.22 9.47
CA LEU A 33 -8.60 7.92 9.88
C LEU A 33 -8.42 6.93 8.71
N SER A 34 -8.88 7.25 7.50
CA SER A 34 -8.84 6.34 6.35
C SER A 34 -7.48 6.21 5.66
N GLY A 35 -6.43 6.82 6.20
CA GLY A 35 -5.07 6.75 5.66
C GLY A 35 -4.09 6.27 6.72
N GLY A 36 -4.03 4.97 6.98
CA GLY A 36 -2.87 4.38 7.65
C GLY A 36 -1.64 4.68 6.78
N THR A 37 -0.81 5.62 7.22
CA THR A 37 0.41 6.02 6.52
C THR A 37 1.48 4.97 6.77
N ALA A 38 1.73 4.12 5.77
CA ALA A 38 2.83 3.16 5.85
C ALA A 38 4.16 3.90 5.97
N THR A 39 5.01 3.47 6.90
CA THR A 39 6.34 4.04 7.09
C THR A 39 7.33 3.46 6.09
N SER A 40 7.12 2.21 5.70
CA SER A 40 7.95 1.53 4.70
C SER A 40 7.18 0.46 3.95
N ALA A 41 7.68 0.11 2.76
CA ALA A 41 7.25 -1.04 1.99
C ALA A 41 8.44 -1.96 1.73
N SER A 42 8.25 -3.26 1.93
CA SER A 42 9.24 -4.30 1.66
C SER A 42 8.78 -5.14 0.50
N VAL A 43 9.64 -5.25 -0.51
CA VAL A 43 9.44 -6.10 -1.67
C VAL A 43 10.20 -7.40 -1.45
N TYR A 44 9.52 -8.52 -1.63
CA TYR A 44 10.07 -9.87 -1.52
C TYR A 44 9.96 -10.57 -2.86
N TYR A 45 10.94 -11.44 -3.12
CA TYR A 45 10.98 -12.29 -4.28
C TYR A 45 11.21 -13.74 -3.85
N GLY A 46 10.44 -14.67 -4.42
CA GLY A 46 10.50 -16.09 -4.10
C GLY A 46 9.96 -16.42 -2.70
N SER A 47 10.51 -17.47 -2.11
CA SER A 47 10.19 -17.95 -0.75
C SER A 47 11.08 -17.33 0.35
N ASN A 48 11.91 -16.35 0.00
CA ASN A 48 12.82 -15.71 0.94
C ASN A 48 12.04 -14.93 2.02
N ARG A 49 12.55 -15.01 3.25
CA ARG A 49 12.04 -14.24 4.40
C ARG A 49 12.60 -12.82 4.45
N GLU A 50 13.71 -12.58 3.76
CA GLU A 50 14.34 -11.27 3.67
C GLU A 50 13.84 -10.54 2.42
N ALA A 51 13.52 -9.27 2.60
CA ALA A 51 13.11 -8.39 1.51
C ALA A 51 14.26 -8.23 0.53
N ILE A 52 13.98 -8.28 -0.77
CA ILE A 52 14.98 -8.01 -1.81
C ILE A 52 15.22 -6.50 -1.96
N VAL A 53 14.17 -5.70 -1.78
CA VAL A 53 14.22 -4.24 -1.76
C VAL A 53 13.34 -3.71 -0.63
N SER A 54 13.80 -2.68 0.05
CA SER A 54 12.99 -1.90 0.99
C SER A 54 12.88 -0.45 0.53
N ILE A 55 11.68 0.09 0.62
CA ILE A 55 11.33 1.48 0.35
C ILE A 55 10.99 2.10 1.69
N ASP A 56 11.74 3.11 2.09
CA ASP A 56 11.49 3.92 3.27
C ASP A 56 10.83 5.23 2.82
N PHE A 57 9.55 5.39 3.16
CA PHE A 57 8.76 6.55 2.79
C PHE A 57 9.02 7.77 3.69
N VAL A 58 9.69 7.58 4.83
CA VAL A 58 10.03 8.66 5.76
C VAL A 58 11.36 9.30 5.37
N SER A 59 12.36 8.48 5.07
CA SER A 59 13.68 8.97 4.65
C SER A 59 13.81 9.19 3.14
N ASN A 60 12.77 8.82 2.36
CA ASN A 60 12.76 8.85 0.90
C ASN A 60 13.93 8.05 0.29
N GLN A 61 14.17 6.85 0.81
CA GLN A 61 15.27 6.00 0.38
C GLN A 61 14.77 4.64 -0.11
N VAL A 62 15.42 4.12 -1.13
CA VAL A 62 15.27 2.74 -1.58
C VAL A 62 16.58 2.00 -1.32
N ARG A 63 16.50 0.83 -0.69
CA ARG A 63 17.66 0.00 -0.35
C ARG A 63 17.50 -1.39 -0.97
N ILE A 64 18.47 -1.79 -1.76
CA ILE A 64 18.60 -3.16 -2.28
C ILE A 64 19.36 -3.98 -1.25
N HIS A 65 18.82 -5.12 -0.84
CA HIS A 65 19.46 -6.02 0.13
C HIS A 65 20.28 -7.11 -0.55
N TYR A 66 19.78 -7.66 -1.65
CA TYR A 66 20.48 -8.66 -2.45
C TYR A 66 20.04 -8.60 -3.92
N TYR A 67 20.83 -9.23 -4.78
CA TYR A 67 20.56 -9.36 -6.20
C TYR A 67 20.15 -10.80 -6.55
N GLN A 68 19.28 -10.95 -7.55
CA GLN A 68 18.90 -12.23 -8.13
C GLN A 68 20.08 -12.79 -8.93
N ASP A 69 20.30 -14.10 -8.80
CA ASP A 69 21.26 -14.81 -9.65
C ASP A 69 20.61 -15.07 -11.02
N THR A 70 21.16 -14.46 -12.06
CA THR A 70 20.62 -14.54 -13.42
C THR A 70 21.69 -14.99 -14.38
N GLN A 71 21.30 -15.79 -15.38
CA GLN A 71 22.19 -16.20 -16.46
C GLN A 71 22.54 -15.06 -17.44
N THR A 72 21.91 -13.89 -17.26
CA THR A 72 22.10 -12.67 -18.04
C THR A 72 23.12 -11.72 -17.39
N GLU A 73 23.70 -10.81 -18.15
CA GLU A 73 24.57 -9.75 -17.60
C GLU A 73 23.82 -8.71 -16.76
N THR A 74 22.49 -8.60 -16.95
CA THR A 74 21.63 -7.67 -16.22
C THR A 74 21.43 -8.13 -14.78
N ARG A 75 21.72 -7.25 -13.81
CA ARG A 75 21.49 -7.53 -12.39
C ARG A 75 20.13 -6.99 -11.93
N TYR A 76 19.35 -7.87 -11.33
CA TYR A 76 18.08 -7.52 -10.70
C TYR A 76 18.18 -7.64 -9.18
N PRO A 77 17.47 -6.82 -8.40
CA PRO A 77 16.67 -5.69 -8.85
C PRO A 77 17.56 -4.54 -9.34
N TYR A 78 17.04 -3.72 -10.24
CA TYR A 78 17.61 -2.40 -10.48
C TYR A 78 16.55 -1.33 -10.18
N VAL A 79 17.00 -0.18 -9.71
CA VAL A 79 16.15 0.91 -9.24
C VAL A 79 16.40 2.13 -10.10
N ASP A 80 15.35 2.66 -10.70
CA ASP A 80 15.36 3.94 -11.41
C ASP A 80 14.76 5.01 -10.50
N LEU A 81 15.63 5.84 -9.94
CA LEU A 81 15.23 6.92 -9.04
C LEU A 81 14.48 8.05 -9.76
N ASN A 82 14.69 8.23 -11.07
CA ASN A 82 14.04 9.30 -11.84
C ASN A 82 12.59 8.93 -12.13
N ASN A 83 12.36 7.66 -12.51
CA ASN A 83 11.04 7.13 -12.80
C ASN A 83 10.33 6.54 -11.57
N GLN A 84 11.03 6.47 -10.43
CA GLN A 84 10.55 5.86 -9.19
C GLN A 84 10.07 4.42 -9.40
N THR A 85 10.89 3.63 -10.09
CA THR A 85 10.59 2.23 -10.39
C THR A 85 11.65 1.28 -9.86
N ILE A 86 11.20 0.09 -9.51
CA ILE A 86 12.03 -1.06 -9.14
C ILE A 86 11.65 -2.17 -10.11
N THR A 87 12.62 -2.68 -10.86
CA THR A 87 12.39 -3.80 -11.78
C THR A 87 12.95 -5.08 -11.18
N LEU A 88 12.15 -6.14 -11.20
CA LEU A 88 12.52 -7.49 -10.80
C LEU A 88 12.32 -8.47 -11.96
N LEU A 89 13.10 -9.54 -11.97
CA LEU A 89 12.83 -10.67 -12.84
C LEU A 89 11.85 -11.62 -12.17
N GLY A 90 10.64 -11.74 -12.71
CA GLY A 90 9.60 -12.64 -12.21
C GLY A 90 9.87 -14.10 -12.57
N ASP A 91 9.17 -15.01 -11.89
CA ASP A 91 9.22 -16.46 -12.18
C ASP A 91 8.31 -16.88 -13.33
N TYR A 92 7.37 -16.02 -13.75
CA TYR A 92 6.46 -16.36 -14.84
C TYR A 92 7.20 -16.31 -16.17
N GLU A 93 6.99 -17.36 -16.97
CA GLU A 93 7.62 -17.49 -18.28
C GLU A 93 6.59 -17.39 -19.40
N VAL A 94 6.88 -16.55 -20.39
CA VAL A 94 6.16 -16.51 -21.66
C VAL A 94 7.07 -17.14 -22.72
N SER A 95 6.63 -18.26 -23.30
CA SER A 95 7.43 -19.02 -24.28
C SER A 95 8.82 -19.45 -23.76
N GLY A 96 8.93 -19.77 -22.47
CA GLY A 96 10.18 -20.20 -21.83
C GLY A 96 11.14 -19.07 -21.46
N ILE A 97 10.70 -17.82 -21.56
CA ILE A 97 11.49 -16.63 -21.18
C ILE A 97 10.85 -16.00 -19.96
N ARG A 98 11.62 -15.83 -18.89
CA ARG A 98 11.21 -15.12 -17.68
C ARG A 98 10.94 -13.65 -17.98
N GLN A 99 9.89 -13.12 -17.38
CA GLN A 99 9.41 -11.77 -17.66
C GLN A 99 9.75 -10.80 -16.54
N GLU A 100 9.92 -9.54 -16.89
CA GLU A 100 10.13 -8.46 -15.91
C GLU A 100 8.82 -8.07 -15.22
N VAL A 101 8.96 -7.63 -13.98
CA VAL A 101 7.91 -7.00 -13.18
C VAL A 101 8.40 -5.62 -12.77
N VAL A 102 7.69 -4.59 -13.23
CA VAL A 102 8.01 -3.20 -12.94
C VAL A 102 7.12 -2.72 -11.81
N ILE A 103 7.74 -2.39 -10.68
CA ILE A 103 7.07 -1.88 -9.49
C ILE A 103 7.27 -0.38 -9.43
N GLY A 104 6.18 0.39 -9.47
CA GLY A 104 6.21 1.83 -9.24
C GLY A 104 6.01 2.14 -7.76
N TYR A 105 6.74 3.11 -7.23
CA TYR A 105 6.55 3.61 -5.87
C TYR A 105 6.42 5.14 -5.88
N HIS A 106 5.68 5.70 -4.93
CA HIS A 106 5.55 7.14 -4.77
C HIS A 106 5.76 7.53 -3.31
N PHE A 107 6.77 8.36 -3.06
CA PHE A 107 7.10 8.83 -1.71
C PHE A 107 6.00 9.72 -1.11
N GLU A 108 5.44 10.65 -1.90
CA GLU A 108 4.43 11.61 -1.41
C GLU A 108 3.16 10.94 -0.91
N ASN A 109 2.71 9.91 -1.63
CA ASN A 109 1.49 9.18 -1.32
C ASN A 109 1.75 7.87 -0.56
N GLN A 110 3.01 7.58 -0.24
CA GLN A 110 3.45 6.36 0.46
C GLN A 110 2.85 5.09 -0.13
N SER A 111 2.93 4.99 -1.45
CA SER A 111 2.18 4.01 -2.22
C SER A 111 3.08 3.21 -3.15
N VAL A 112 2.63 2.00 -3.45
CA VAL A 112 3.27 1.10 -4.40
C VAL A 112 2.21 0.61 -5.39
N GLN A 113 2.61 0.31 -6.62
CA GLN A 113 1.79 -0.33 -7.62
C GLN A 113 2.65 -1.19 -8.55
N ILE A 114 2.06 -2.20 -9.17
CA ILE A 114 2.69 -2.90 -10.30
C ILE A 114 2.31 -2.16 -11.57
N LEU A 115 3.30 -1.59 -12.26
CA LEU A 115 3.12 -0.88 -13.51
C LEU A 115 3.03 -1.85 -14.68
N GLU A 116 3.98 -2.78 -14.73
CA GLU A 116 4.10 -3.72 -15.83
C GLU A 116 4.33 -5.14 -15.29
N GLU A 117 3.60 -6.09 -15.89
CA GLU A 117 3.80 -7.51 -15.68
C GLU A 117 3.30 -8.26 -16.92
N SER A 118 3.79 -9.48 -17.12
CA SER A 118 3.32 -10.38 -18.19
C SER A 118 2.64 -11.64 -17.64
N SER A 119 2.16 -11.59 -16.39
CA SER A 119 1.46 -12.72 -15.75
C SER A 119 0.06 -12.95 -16.36
N PRO A 120 -0.54 -14.15 -16.18
CA PRO A 120 -1.88 -14.43 -16.68
C PRO A 120 -2.90 -13.40 -16.20
N TYR A 121 -3.62 -12.81 -17.14
CA TYR A 121 -4.67 -11.81 -16.90
C TYR A 121 -4.21 -10.47 -16.30
N ASN A 122 -2.91 -10.29 -16.04
CA ASN A 122 -2.33 -9.06 -15.49
C ASN A 122 -3.05 -8.60 -14.20
N VAL A 123 -3.30 -9.54 -13.27
CA VAL A 123 -4.10 -9.29 -12.07
C VAL A 123 -3.42 -8.28 -11.15
N CYS A 124 -2.10 -8.33 -11.01
CA CYS A 124 -1.37 -7.44 -10.12
C CYS A 124 -1.32 -6.01 -10.65
N SER A 125 -1.08 -5.80 -11.94
CA SER A 125 -1.09 -4.45 -12.48
C SER A 125 -2.49 -3.83 -12.47
N LYS A 126 -3.53 -4.66 -12.55
CA LYS A 126 -4.94 -4.23 -12.39
C LYS A 126 -5.34 -3.92 -10.94
N GLN A 127 -4.57 -4.35 -9.95
CA GLN A 127 -4.86 -4.05 -8.54
C GLN A 127 -4.72 -2.55 -8.23
N GLY A 128 -3.88 -1.84 -9.01
CA GLY A 128 -3.70 -0.40 -8.91
C GLY A 128 -2.84 0.02 -7.73
N ILE A 129 -3.04 1.27 -7.29
CA ILE A 129 -2.27 1.91 -6.23
C ILE A 129 -2.70 1.35 -4.88
N ILE A 130 -1.72 0.94 -4.07
CA ILE A 130 -1.93 0.51 -2.69
C ILE A 130 -1.03 1.28 -1.73
N THR A 131 -1.54 1.55 -0.54
CA THR A 131 -0.86 2.29 0.54
C THR A 131 -0.70 1.45 1.81
N SER A 132 -1.37 0.29 1.87
CA SER A 132 -1.37 -0.61 3.02
C SER A 132 -1.76 -2.03 2.60
N GLY A 133 -1.52 -3.00 3.48
CA GLY A 133 -1.82 -4.41 3.23
C GLY A 133 -0.72 -5.15 2.47
N ALA A 134 -1.10 -6.14 1.67
CA ALA A 134 -0.17 -6.93 0.87
C ALA A 134 -0.58 -6.94 -0.61
N LEU A 135 0.40 -6.86 -1.50
CA LEU A 135 0.23 -7.12 -2.93
C LEU A 135 1.05 -8.33 -3.31
N ILE A 136 0.39 -9.31 -3.93
CA ILE A 136 0.96 -10.64 -4.13
C ILE A 136 0.77 -11.04 -5.59
N CYS A 137 1.88 -11.11 -6.32
CA CYS A 137 1.95 -11.56 -7.70
C CYS A 137 2.44 -12.98 -7.75
N LEU A 138 1.52 -13.91 -7.46
CA LEU A 138 1.82 -15.34 -7.36
C LEU A 138 2.57 -15.90 -8.57
N PRO A 139 2.19 -15.61 -9.84
CA PRO A 139 2.90 -16.18 -10.98
C PRO A 139 4.36 -15.71 -11.07
N ASN A 140 4.64 -14.50 -10.57
CA ASN A 140 5.98 -13.91 -10.60
C ASN A 140 6.75 -14.10 -9.30
N SER A 141 6.17 -14.76 -8.28
CA SER A 141 6.73 -14.89 -6.94
C SER A 141 7.14 -13.56 -6.30
N VAL A 142 6.46 -12.46 -6.65
CA VAL A 142 6.72 -11.13 -6.07
C VAL A 142 5.65 -10.82 -5.05
N ARG A 143 6.05 -10.30 -3.88
CA ARG A 143 5.11 -9.78 -2.87
C ARG A 143 5.61 -8.46 -2.30
N VAL A 144 4.69 -7.55 -2.05
CA VAL A 144 4.95 -6.27 -1.38
C VAL A 144 4.17 -6.27 -0.07
N GLU A 145 4.85 -5.96 1.03
CA GLU A 145 4.24 -5.82 2.35
C GLU A 145 4.54 -4.42 2.89
N PHE A 146 3.53 -3.78 3.45
CA PHE A 146 3.67 -2.48 4.09
C PHE A 146 3.86 -2.65 5.60
N LYS A 147 4.74 -1.84 6.18
CA LYS A 147 4.85 -1.68 7.63
C LYS A 147 4.27 -0.34 8.03
N ASN A 148 3.43 -0.34 9.05
CA ASN A 148 2.83 0.85 9.63
C ASN A 148 3.52 1.18 10.95
N ALA A 149 3.63 2.47 11.26
CA ALA A 149 4.20 2.93 12.54
C ALA A 149 3.51 2.30 13.76
N GLU A 150 2.21 2.02 13.68
CA GLU A 150 1.42 1.49 14.80
C GLU A 150 1.80 0.05 15.20
N GLU A 151 2.31 -0.78 14.27
CA GLU A 151 2.75 -2.15 14.60
C GLU A 151 4.08 -2.16 15.39
N ASP A 152 4.90 -1.11 15.27
CA ASP A 152 6.19 -0.99 15.97
C ASP A 152 6.04 -0.56 17.44
N PHE A 153 4.86 -0.12 17.89
CA PHE A 153 4.63 0.34 19.27
C PHE A 153 4.03 -0.74 20.22
N ILE A 154 3.76 -1.96 19.73
CA ILE A 154 3.19 -3.06 20.54
C ILE A 154 4.24 -4.13 20.91
N LEU A 155 5.47 -3.72 21.23
CA LEU A 155 6.52 -4.60 21.77
C LEU A 155 6.86 -4.26 23.22
#